data_AF-A0A915MTL1-F1
#
_entry.id   AF-A0A915MTL1-F1
#
_cell.length_a   1.000
_cell.length_b   1.000
_cell.length_c   1.000
_cell.angle_alpha   90.00
_cell.angle_beta   90.00
_cell.angle_gamma   90.00
#
_symmetry.space_group_name_H-M   'P 1'
#
loop_
_entity.id
_entity.type
_entity.pdbx_description
1 polymer ?
#
loop_
_entity_poly.entity_id
_entity_poly.type
_entity_poly.pdbx_seq_one_letter_code
_entity_poly.pdbx_strand_id
1 'polypeptide(L)'
;MFVIKKAEQLSRALRSIFEDGTKYEEISKAYSDLTDADVFSPEEELKAIKEEIEQYLKERAAIAWNAKISLEQRPLNFDEGKNGENETRLEDLNDPNKHSFVRYLNVKKMNDGSTLYKNNFGGSYEVNGSRQVRLRPNPNFYGLPTSSESSAVHVPTPIYNRDPELLQRIRWSDIDQQYRRNREQLKDLNFQKFCSDSGFMRFFPSAPWLWEDRQSELDLFDCRNTEWYVEAATIPRNLIILLDTSGSMLGQRFEIARQTIESILSTLSDSDFFNIIQFSKTTTLMEQCGDRELVQASLRNKKVLLSRLNNISSEGKADYENALHKAFVALMNLPDEGVKWMTKEEVAKEAAIHRSEGTEPDPDNNYIQMEEKLLVAPERFLQAIHKFMGNQHQMGCQDVIILITDGAPGFFKEIFELYNKDKRIRFFSFVVGEEAKDFEQVRWMACSNRGFMAHIVSMADVQEKVQQYVRVLSKTVARQRAAFSENTPLWSGATRERMVIF
;
A
#
# COMPACT_ATOMS: atom_id res chain seq x y z
N MET A 1 11.85 -72.89 -26.17
CA MET A 1 12.99 -73.32 -25.34
C MET A 1 14.36 -72.90 -25.92
N PHE A 2 14.61 -73.06 -27.24
CA PHE A 2 15.88 -72.67 -27.87
C PHE A 2 16.15 -71.15 -27.90
N VAL A 3 15.14 -70.34 -28.26
CA VAL A 3 15.25 -68.86 -28.29
C VAL A 3 15.57 -68.30 -26.90
N ILE A 4 14.96 -68.86 -25.85
CA ILE A 4 15.21 -68.49 -24.45
C ILE A 4 16.68 -68.75 -24.09
N LYS A 5 17.21 -69.95 -24.40
CA LYS A 5 18.63 -70.26 -24.17
C LYS A 5 19.59 -69.33 -24.92
N LYS A 6 19.25 -68.91 -26.15
CA LYS A 6 20.06 -67.96 -26.94
C LYS A 6 20.01 -66.54 -26.38
N ALA A 7 18.83 -66.09 -25.94
CA ALA A 7 18.68 -64.78 -25.29
C ALA A 7 19.43 -64.73 -23.95
N GLU A 8 19.41 -65.81 -23.17
CA GLU A 8 20.20 -65.92 -21.93
C GLU A 8 21.72 -65.92 -22.19
N GLN A 9 22.17 -66.49 -23.31
CA GLN A 9 23.57 -66.43 -23.72
C GLN A 9 23.96 -65.00 -24.13
N LEU A 10 23.13 -64.33 -24.92
CA LEU A 10 23.39 -62.94 -25.32
C LEU A 10 23.36 -61.98 -24.12
N SER A 11 22.41 -62.15 -23.20
CA SER A 11 22.31 -61.34 -21.98
C SER A 11 23.54 -61.51 -21.08
N ARG A 12 24.04 -62.74 -20.92
CA ARG A 12 25.29 -63.00 -20.19
C ARG A 12 26.51 -62.39 -20.88
N ALA A 13 26.60 -62.50 -22.20
CA ALA A 13 27.68 -61.90 -22.96
C ALA A 13 27.67 -60.37 -22.88
N LEU A 14 26.49 -59.75 -22.99
CA LEU A 14 26.35 -58.30 -22.83
C LEU A 14 26.70 -57.86 -21.41
N ARG A 15 26.21 -58.54 -20.37
CA ARG A 15 26.58 -58.22 -18.99
C ARG A 15 28.08 -58.30 -18.78
N SER A 16 28.74 -59.36 -19.21
CA SER A 16 30.21 -59.48 -19.11
C SER A 16 30.94 -58.36 -19.86
N ILE A 17 30.51 -57.98 -21.07
CA ILE A 17 31.09 -56.84 -21.80
C ILE A 17 30.89 -55.52 -21.03
N PHE A 18 29.72 -55.33 -20.41
CA PHE A 18 29.45 -54.15 -19.60
C PHE A 18 30.24 -54.16 -18.30
N GLU A 19 30.35 -55.30 -17.61
CA GLU A 19 31.11 -55.46 -16.36
C GLU A 19 32.60 -55.18 -16.61
N ASP A 20 33.18 -55.78 -17.66
CA ASP A 20 34.58 -55.57 -18.04
C ASP A 20 34.83 -54.16 -18.61
N GLY A 21 33.88 -53.61 -19.38
CA GLY A 21 34.01 -52.31 -20.02
C GLY A 21 33.79 -51.13 -19.06
N THR A 22 32.87 -51.27 -18.10
CA THR A 22 32.56 -50.22 -17.11
C THR A 22 33.38 -50.35 -15.83
N LYS A 23 33.90 -51.55 -15.53
CA LYS A 23 34.66 -51.85 -14.30
C LYS A 23 33.92 -51.42 -13.02
N TYR A 24 32.60 -51.56 -13.01
CA TYR A 24 31.76 -51.01 -11.95
C TYR A 24 32.12 -51.56 -10.54
N GLU A 25 32.53 -52.83 -10.44
CA GLU A 25 32.95 -53.44 -9.16
C GLU A 25 34.27 -52.85 -8.67
N GLU A 26 35.24 -52.67 -9.57
CA GLU A 26 36.53 -52.05 -9.23
C GLU A 26 36.33 -50.61 -8.76
N ILE A 27 35.46 -49.85 -9.44
CA ILE A 27 35.10 -48.48 -9.06
C ILE A 27 34.40 -48.48 -7.70
N SER A 28 33.36 -49.30 -7.52
CA SER A 28 32.61 -49.37 -6.25
C SER A 28 33.52 -49.73 -5.07
N LYS A 29 34.47 -50.65 -5.27
CA LYS A 29 35.43 -51.06 -4.23
C LYS A 29 36.49 -50.00 -3.98
N ALA A 30 36.94 -49.29 -5.02
CA ALA A 30 37.85 -48.17 -4.85
C ALA A 30 37.19 -47.03 -4.03
N TYR A 31 35.91 -46.73 -4.29
CA TYR A 31 35.18 -45.70 -3.53
C TYR A 31 34.86 -46.11 -2.10
N SER A 32 34.59 -47.39 -1.81
CA SER A 32 34.33 -47.85 -0.43
C SER A 32 35.55 -47.70 0.49
N ASP A 33 36.75 -47.76 -0.07
CA ASP A 33 38.00 -47.66 0.69
C ASP A 33 38.48 -46.20 0.86
N LEU A 34 37.87 -45.23 0.15
CA LEU A 34 38.34 -43.83 0.09
C LEU A 34 37.63 -42.89 1.07
N THR A 35 36.36 -43.11 1.39
CA THR A 35 35.57 -42.15 2.20
C THR A 35 34.45 -42.84 2.97
N ASP A 36 34.23 -42.38 4.20
CA ASP A 36 33.00 -42.68 4.94
C ASP A 36 31.82 -41.89 4.37
N ALA A 37 30.64 -42.50 4.32
CA ALA A 37 29.43 -41.84 3.89
C ALA A 37 28.81 -41.05 5.05
N ASP A 38 28.83 -39.72 4.96
CA ASP A 38 28.07 -38.87 5.87
C ASP A 38 26.57 -39.06 5.64
N VAL A 39 25.81 -39.24 6.72
CA VAL A 39 24.35 -39.38 6.65
C VAL A 39 23.72 -37.99 6.67
N PHE A 40 23.14 -37.58 5.53
CA PHE A 40 22.38 -36.34 5.44
C PHE A 40 21.10 -36.44 6.28
N SER A 41 21.00 -35.61 7.32
CA SER A 41 19.80 -35.47 8.15
C SER A 41 19.02 -34.21 7.73
N PRO A 42 17.85 -34.34 7.06
CA PRO A 42 17.08 -33.18 6.64
C PRO A 42 16.65 -32.27 7.80
N GLU A 43 16.39 -32.84 8.98
CA GLU A 43 15.94 -32.07 10.15
C GLU A 43 17.06 -31.22 10.74
N GLU A 44 18.27 -31.75 10.83
CA GLU A 44 19.44 -31.02 11.34
C GLU A 44 19.83 -29.89 10.39
N GLU A 45 19.82 -30.18 9.08
CA GLU A 45 20.13 -29.19 8.05
C GLU A 45 19.07 -28.08 7.98
N LEU A 46 17.77 -28.42 8.05
CA LEU A 46 16.71 -27.42 8.12
C LEU A 46 16.82 -26.56 9.37
N LYS A 47 17.23 -27.13 10.51
CA LYS A 47 17.46 -26.38 11.74
C LYS A 47 18.66 -25.43 11.60
N ALA A 48 19.77 -25.89 11.04
CA ALA A 48 20.94 -25.06 10.80
C ALA A 48 20.62 -23.89 9.85
N ILE A 49 19.93 -24.17 8.73
CA ILE A 49 19.48 -23.14 7.77
C ILE A 49 18.54 -22.14 8.44
N LYS A 50 17.60 -22.61 9.26
CA LYS A 50 16.69 -21.74 10.01
C LYS A 50 17.47 -20.79 10.92
N GLU A 51 18.40 -21.31 11.72
CA GLU A 51 19.20 -20.52 12.66
C GLU A 51 20.07 -19.48 11.93
N GLU A 52 20.65 -19.86 10.78
CA GLU A 52 21.43 -18.95 9.93
C GLU A 52 20.55 -17.83 9.36
N ILE A 53 19.37 -18.14 8.83
CA ILE A 53 18.43 -17.14 8.30
C ILE A 53 17.93 -16.22 9.42
N GLU A 54 17.57 -16.77 10.59
CA GLU A 54 17.13 -15.97 11.74
C GLU A 54 18.20 -14.98 12.17
N GLN A 55 19.46 -15.42 12.27
CA GLN A 55 20.58 -14.55 12.60
C GLN A 55 20.82 -13.49 11.52
N TYR A 56 20.81 -13.88 10.25
CA TYR A 56 20.97 -12.98 9.10
C TYR A 56 19.92 -11.86 9.06
N LEU A 57 18.66 -12.19 9.34
CA LEU A 57 17.56 -11.23 9.40
C LEU A 57 17.65 -10.34 10.65
N LYS A 58 18.01 -10.91 11.80
CA LYS A 58 18.14 -10.18 13.07
C LYS A 58 19.19 -9.08 13.01
N GLU A 59 20.35 -9.35 12.41
CA GLU A 59 21.40 -8.36 12.23
C GLU A 59 20.95 -7.17 11.37
N ARG A 60 20.18 -7.44 10.31
CA ARG A 60 19.61 -6.41 9.43
C ARG A 60 18.53 -5.60 10.11
N ALA A 61 17.68 -6.25 10.91
CA ALA A 61 16.66 -5.58 11.72
C ALA A 61 17.31 -4.60 12.72
N ALA A 62 18.38 -5.03 13.41
CA ALA A 62 19.13 -4.19 14.34
C ALA A 62 19.71 -2.94 13.65
N ILE A 63 20.25 -3.09 12.44
CA ILE A 63 20.79 -1.98 11.66
C ILE A 63 19.70 -0.98 11.25
N ALA A 64 18.56 -1.47 10.76
CA ALA A 64 17.44 -0.62 10.39
C ALA A 64 16.86 0.11 11.62
N TRP A 65 16.78 -0.58 12.76
CA TRP A 65 16.34 -0.01 14.03
C TRP A 65 17.26 1.12 14.49
N ASN A 66 18.58 0.92 14.47
CA ASN A 66 19.54 1.94 14.85
C ASN A 66 19.49 3.17 13.93
N ALA A 67 19.30 2.97 12.63
CA ALA A 67 19.10 4.08 11.67
C ALA A 67 17.82 4.88 11.97
N LYS A 68 16.71 4.18 12.28
CA LYS A 68 15.44 4.82 12.70
C LYS A 68 15.64 5.66 13.96
N ILE A 69 16.20 5.07 15.03
CA ILE A 69 16.42 5.78 16.31
C ILE A 69 17.32 7.00 16.10
N SER A 70 18.36 6.89 15.27
CA SER A 70 19.24 8.01 14.94
C SER A 70 18.51 9.18 14.26
N LEU A 71 17.46 8.92 13.48
CA LEU A 71 16.63 9.97 12.87
C LEU A 71 15.65 10.56 13.89
N GLU A 72 14.97 9.71 14.66
CA GLU A 72 13.96 10.15 15.64
C GLU A 72 14.51 11.02 16.76
N GLN A 73 15.80 10.88 17.10
CA GLN A 73 16.48 11.71 18.10
C GLN A 73 16.80 13.14 17.60
N ARG A 74 16.74 13.38 16.29
CA ARG A 74 17.08 14.68 15.70
C ARG A 74 15.85 15.59 15.66
N PRO A 75 15.94 16.82 16.18
CA PRO A 75 14.81 17.74 16.13
C PRO A 75 14.54 18.19 14.68
N LEU A 76 13.26 18.18 14.31
CA LEU A 76 12.72 18.85 13.12
C LEU A 76 12.08 20.15 13.60
N ASN A 77 12.84 21.24 13.67
CA ASN A 77 12.30 22.55 14.06
C ASN A 77 11.50 23.15 12.90
N PHE A 78 10.21 22.84 12.80
CA PHE A 78 9.26 23.54 11.94
C PHE A 78 8.81 24.84 12.63
N ASP A 79 9.73 25.74 13.00
CA ASP A 79 9.31 27.01 13.59
C ASP A 79 8.85 27.95 12.47
N GLU A 80 7.54 27.95 12.26
CA GLU A 80 6.81 29.02 11.58
C GLU A 80 6.99 30.32 12.38
N GLY A 81 7.97 31.15 11.98
CA GLY A 81 7.94 32.59 12.22
C GLY A 81 7.85 33.04 13.68
N LYS A 82 8.64 32.47 14.60
CA LYS A 82 8.90 33.12 15.88
C LYS A 82 10.20 33.91 15.78
N ASN A 83 10.04 35.23 15.63
CA ASN A 83 11.09 36.25 15.65
C ASN A 83 12.17 36.04 16.74
N GLY A 84 13.14 35.17 16.46
CA GLY A 84 14.39 35.01 17.20
C GLY A 84 15.56 35.31 16.26
N GLU A 85 16.51 36.14 16.70
CA GLU A 85 17.62 36.65 15.88
C GLU A 85 18.58 35.57 15.34
N ASN A 86 18.39 34.29 15.68
CA ASN A 86 19.21 33.14 15.27
C ASN A 86 18.44 32.07 14.46
N GLU A 87 17.25 32.35 13.95
CA GLU A 87 16.47 31.39 13.16
C GLU A 87 16.77 31.49 11.65
N THR A 88 17.04 30.35 11.01
CA THR A 88 17.19 30.26 9.55
C THR A 88 15.83 30.48 8.91
N ARG A 89 15.66 31.53 8.10
CA ARG A 89 14.40 31.72 7.37
C ARG A 89 14.28 30.64 6.29
N LEU A 90 13.07 30.15 6.04
CA LEU A 90 12.82 29.15 4.98
C LEU A 90 13.33 29.60 3.61
N GLU A 91 13.26 30.89 3.32
CA GLU A 91 13.80 31.52 2.11
C GLU A 91 15.32 31.36 1.99
N ASP A 92 16.06 31.37 3.12
CA ASP A 92 17.52 31.26 3.14
C ASP A 92 18.01 29.85 2.75
N LEU A 93 17.13 28.84 2.72
CA LEU A 93 17.47 27.47 2.31
C LEU A 93 17.75 27.38 0.80
N ASN A 94 17.23 28.34 0.03
CA ASN A 94 17.39 28.45 -1.42
C ASN A 94 18.35 29.55 -1.86
N ASP A 95 18.93 30.33 -0.93
CA ASP A 95 19.92 31.36 -1.27
C ASP A 95 21.34 30.77 -1.29
N PRO A 96 22.01 30.66 -2.45
CA PRO A 96 23.34 30.06 -2.56
C PRO A 96 24.43 30.83 -1.82
N ASN A 97 24.18 32.09 -1.42
CA ASN A 97 25.13 32.91 -0.67
C ASN A 97 25.02 32.71 0.84
N LYS A 98 23.99 32.01 1.32
CA LYS A 98 23.77 31.74 2.75
C LYS A 98 24.39 30.41 3.13
N HIS A 99 24.93 30.34 4.36
CA HIS A 99 25.42 29.08 4.93
C HIS A 99 24.33 28.02 5.11
N SER A 100 23.07 28.45 5.18
CA SER A 100 21.90 27.59 5.28
C SER A 100 21.47 26.94 3.96
N PHE A 101 22.11 27.28 2.83
CA PHE A 101 21.81 26.72 1.53
C PHE A 101 21.89 25.19 1.54
N VAL A 102 20.78 24.53 1.18
CA VAL A 102 20.73 23.07 1.20
C VAL A 102 21.24 22.52 -0.12
N ARG A 103 22.38 21.83 -0.06
CA ARG A 103 22.93 20.99 -1.12
C ARG A 103 22.70 19.53 -0.78
N TYR A 104 22.25 18.75 -1.76
CA TYR A 104 22.13 17.30 -1.65
C TYR A 104 22.48 16.68 -2.99
N LEU A 105 22.98 15.44 -2.96
CA LEU A 105 23.30 14.70 -4.18
C LEU A 105 22.00 14.27 -4.88
N ASN A 106 21.65 14.92 -5.99
CA ASN A 106 20.49 14.55 -6.79
C ASN A 106 20.82 13.33 -7.64
N VAL A 107 20.10 12.22 -7.44
CA VAL A 107 20.32 10.95 -8.14
C VAL A 107 20.10 11.04 -9.66
N LYS A 108 19.19 11.91 -10.11
CA LYS A 108 18.84 12.08 -11.53
C LYS A 108 19.97 12.75 -12.32
N LYS A 109 20.72 13.65 -11.65
CA LYS A 109 21.85 14.39 -12.22
C LYS A 109 23.22 13.85 -11.78
N MET A 110 23.27 13.01 -10.75
CA MET A 110 24.47 12.52 -10.08
C MET A 110 25.45 13.64 -9.66
N ASN A 111 24.91 14.79 -9.26
CA ASN A 111 25.65 15.91 -8.71
C ASN A 111 24.80 16.65 -7.67
N ASP A 112 25.42 17.58 -6.93
CA ASP A 112 24.76 18.47 -5.97
C ASP A 112 24.46 19.86 -6.56
N GLY A 113 24.54 19.99 -7.89
CA GLY A 113 24.15 21.20 -8.61
C GLY A 113 22.64 21.38 -8.57
N SER A 114 22.16 22.60 -8.78
CA SER A 114 20.73 22.88 -8.65
C SER A 114 20.30 24.07 -9.46
N THR A 115 19.05 24.02 -9.93
CA THR A 115 18.42 25.11 -10.68
C THR A 115 17.53 25.89 -9.71
N LEU A 116 17.72 27.21 -9.63
CA LEU A 116 16.94 28.10 -8.78
C LEU A 116 16.12 29.05 -9.66
N TYR A 117 14.86 29.27 -9.30
CA TYR A 117 13.97 30.18 -10.00
C TYR A 117 13.89 31.51 -9.23
N LYS A 118 14.02 32.64 -9.95
CA LYS A 118 13.85 33.96 -9.34
C LYS A 118 12.37 34.26 -9.15
N ASN A 119 12.01 34.72 -7.96
CA ASN A 119 10.67 35.23 -7.69
C ASN A 119 10.43 36.48 -8.57
N ASN A 120 9.34 36.48 -9.35
CA ASN A 120 8.73 37.59 -10.10
C ASN A 120 9.06 37.83 -11.58
N PHE A 121 10.07 37.19 -12.23
CA PHE A 121 10.36 37.47 -13.66
C PHE A 121 10.86 36.28 -14.50
N GLY A 122 10.46 35.04 -14.20
CA GLY A 122 10.62 33.91 -15.13
C GLY A 122 12.06 33.55 -15.52
N GLY A 123 13.06 33.91 -14.69
CA GLY A 123 14.46 33.56 -14.92
C GLY A 123 14.92 32.46 -13.96
N SER A 124 15.51 31.39 -14.51
CA SER A 124 16.26 30.40 -13.74
C SER A 124 17.76 30.70 -13.80
N TYR A 125 18.49 30.32 -12.75
CA TYR A 125 19.95 30.30 -12.79
C TYR A 125 20.45 28.98 -12.19
N GLU A 126 21.55 28.48 -12.74
CA GLU A 126 22.16 27.23 -12.27
C GLU A 126 23.22 27.52 -11.23
N VAL A 127 23.13 26.80 -10.11
CA VAL A 127 24.16 26.74 -9.09
C VAL A 127 25.04 25.54 -9.40
N ASN A 128 26.32 25.82 -9.67
CA ASN A 128 27.31 24.77 -9.94
C ASN A 128 27.41 23.77 -8.78
N GLY A 129 27.58 22.50 -9.14
CA GLY A 129 27.85 21.42 -8.18
C GLY A 129 29.17 21.68 -7.45
N SER A 130 29.20 21.41 -6.16
CA SER A 130 30.39 21.53 -5.33
C SER A 130 31.18 20.22 -5.25
N ARG A 131 30.54 19.08 -5.54
CA ARG A 131 31.13 17.74 -5.42
C ARG A 131 30.87 16.92 -6.67
N GLN A 132 31.91 16.26 -7.18
CA GLN A 132 31.79 15.20 -8.19
C GLN A 132 31.88 13.84 -7.50
N VAL A 133 30.90 12.98 -7.75
CA VAL A 133 30.81 11.65 -7.15
C VAL A 133 31.61 10.65 -7.96
N ARG A 134 32.54 9.94 -7.31
CA ARG A 134 33.34 8.89 -7.95
C ARG A 134 32.61 7.55 -7.90
N LEU A 135 32.06 7.12 -9.03
CA LEU A 135 31.38 5.83 -9.15
C LEU A 135 32.37 4.72 -9.50
N ARG A 136 32.25 3.57 -8.83
CA ARG A 136 33.01 2.35 -9.12
C ARG A 136 32.07 1.14 -9.23
N PRO A 137 32.33 0.19 -10.15
CA PRO A 137 31.57 -1.06 -10.21
C PRO A 137 31.58 -1.77 -8.86
N ASN A 138 30.40 -2.19 -8.39
CA ASN A 138 30.24 -2.80 -7.08
C ASN A 138 29.76 -4.26 -7.19
N PRO A 139 30.55 -5.25 -6.75
CA PRO A 139 30.17 -6.67 -6.81
C PRO A 139 28.89 -7.00 -6.03
N ASN A 140 28.67 -6.34 -4.88
CA ASN A 140 27.45 -6.56 -4.08
C ASN A 140 26.17 -6.10 -4.80
N PHE A 141 26.31 -5.29 -5.85
CA PHE A 141 25.21 -4.77 -6.66
C PHE A 141 25.35 -5.23 -8.11
N TYR A 142 25.88 -6.43 -8.34
CA TYR A 142 25.98 -7.05 -9.66
C TYR A 142 26.73 -6.19 -10.69
N GLY A 143 27.75 -5.44 -10.24
CA GLY A 143 28.55 -4.57 -11.09
C GLY A 143 27.98 -3.15 -11.27
N LEU A 144 26.84 -2.82 -10.66
CA LEU A 144 26.28 -1.46 -10.69
C LEU A 144 27.33 -0.44 -10.18
N PRO A 145 27.58 0.65 -10.93
CA PRO A 145 28.47 1.72 -10.47
C PRO A 145 27.88 2.44 -9.25
N THR A 146 28.58 2.39 -8.12
CA THR A 146 28.15 3.03 -6.87
C THR A 146 29.27 3.87 -6.25
N SER A 147 28.91 4.82 -5.39
CA SER A 147 29.85 5.55 -4.54
C SER A 147 29.52 5.35 -3.06
N SER A 148 30.55 5.08 -2.27
CA SER A 148 30.46 4.94 -0.81
C SER A 148 30.74 6.27 -0.08
N GLU A 149 30.87 7.38 -0.80
CA GLU A 149 31.20 8.69 -0.22
C GLU A 149 29.98 9.35 0.44
N SER A 150 28.81 9.26 -0.18
CA SER A 150 27.56 9.84 0.32
C SER A 150 26.34 9.08 -0.20
N SER A 151 25.18 9.30 0.44
CA SER A 151 23.89 8.88 -0.10
C SER A 151 23.44 9.79 -1.25
N ALA A 152 22.52 9.27 -2.07
CA ALA A 152 21.82 10.05 -3.08
C ALA A 152 20.35 10.26 -2.67
N VAL A 153 19.76 11.34 -3.17
CA VAL A 153 18.36 11.70 -2.95
C VAL A 153 17.62 11.69 -4.29
N HIS A 154 16.54 10.92 -4.32
CA HIS A 154 15.52 10.91 -5.36
C HIS A 154 14.36 11.80 -4.92
N VAL A 155 13.89 12.66 -5.82
CA VAL A 155 12.66 13.44 -5.65
C VAL A 155 11.73 13.11 -6.82
N PRO A 156 10.50 12.65 -6.57
CA PRO A 156 9.51 12.37 -7.62
C PRO A 156 9.26 13.59 -8.50
N THR A 157 8.97 13.35 -9.78
CA THR A 157 8.76 14.41 -10.79
C THR A 157 7.66 15.42 -10.44
N PRO A 158 6.51 15.03 -9.85
CA PRO A 158 5.46 15.99 -9.47
C PRO A 158 5.85 16.92 -8.30
N ILE A 159 6.94 16.63 -7.58
CA ILE A 159 7.31 17.36 -6.36
C ILE A 159 8.38 18.40 -6.69
N TYR A 160 8.12 19.66 -6.33
CA TYR A 160 9.09 20.72 -6.49
C TYR A 160 10.30 20.52 -5.55
N ASN A 161 11.44 20.17 -6.14
CA ASN A 161 12.65 19.74 -5.41
C ASN A 161 13.40 20.85 -4.64
N ARG A 162 12.91 22.10 -4.74
CA ARG A 162 13.40 23.29 -4.03
C ARG A 162 12.35 23.91 -3.11
N ASP A 163 11.27 23.20 -2.84
CA ASP A 163 10.35 23.58 -1.78
C ASP A 163 11.11 23.69 -0.43
N PRO A 164 11.01 24.82 0.31
CA PRO A 164 11.76 25.02 1.55
C PRO A 164 11.49 23.96 2.62
N GLU A 165 10.25 23.48 2.75
CA GLU A 165 9.88 22.45 3.72
C GLU A 165 10.53 21.11 3.35
N LEU A 166 10.50 20.76 2.06
CA LEU A 166 11.18 19.58 1.52
C LEU A 166 12.69 19.64 1.79
N LEU A 167 13.34 20.77 1.52
CA LEU A 167 14.79 20.95 1.72
C LEU A 167 15.19 20.80 3.19
N GLN A 168 14.37 21.30 4.11
CA GLN A 168 14.60 21.13 5.53
C GLN A 168 14.59 19.65 5.94
N ARG A 169 13.61 18.88 5.43
CA ARG A 169 13.52 17.44 5.67
C ARG A 169 14.67 16.66 5.02
N ILE A 170 15.08 17.05 3.81
CA ILE A 170 16.27 16.48 3.15
C ILE A 170 17.51 16.70 4.01
N ARG A 171 17.73 17.93 4.52
CA ARG A 171 18.85 18.25 5.40
C ARG A 171 18.80 17.45 6.72
N TRP A 172 17.63 17.35 7.35
CA TRP A 172 17.44 16.58 8.58
C TRP A 172 17.74 15.08 8.39
N SER A 173 17.37 14.53 7.23
CA SER A 173 17.56 13.10 6.90
C SER A 173 19.01 12.70 6.60
N ASP A 174 20.01 13.59 6.72
CA ASP A 174 21.41 13.26 6.43
C ASP A 174 22.02 12.32 7.48
N ILE A 175 21.91 11.01 7.24
CA ILE A 175 22.41 9.94 8.11
C ILE A 175 23.57 9.15 7.49
N ASP A 176 24.32 9.78 6.58
CA ASP A 176 25.42 9.14 5.83
C ASP A 176 26.51 8.55 6.74
N GLN A 177 26.75 9.16 7.90
CA GLN A 177 27.69 8.61 8.88
C GLN A 177 27.21 7.26 9.42
N GLN A 178 25.92 7.12 9.74
CA GLN A 178 25.36 5.86 10.21
C GLN A 178 25.36 4.82 9.10
N TYR A 179 24.97 5.20 7.88
CA TYR A 179 24.98 4.30 6.74
C TYR A 179 26.37 3.74 6.41
N ARG A 180 27.42 4.56 6.51
CA ARG A 180 28.81 4.10 6.34
C ARG A 180 29.22 3.12 7.44
N ARG A 181 28.93 3.43 8.71
CA ARG A 181 29.21 2.52 9.83
C ARG A 181 28.51 1.17 9.67
N ASN A 182 27.24 1.18 9.28
CA ASN A 182 26.47 -0.04 9.05
C ASN A 182 27.13 -0.93 7.99
N ARG A 183 27.64 -0.33 6.90
CA ARG A 183 28.34 -1.04 5.83
C ARG A 183 29.72 -1.55 6.22
N GLU A 184 30.43 -0.83 7.08
CA GLU A 184 31.70 -1.29 7.65
C GLU A 184 31.49 -2.50 8.56
N GLN A 185 30.36 -2.55 9.28
CA GLN A 185 29.96 -3.68 10.12
C GLN A 185 29.48 -4.88 9.30
N LEU A 186 28.57 -4.67 8.34
CA LEU A 186 28.01 -5.71 7.48
C LEU A 186 28.32 -5.40 6.00
N LYS A 187 29.31 -6.13 5.46
CA LYS A 187 29.84 -5.90 4.11
C LYS A 187 28.88 -6.30 3.00
N ASP A 188 27.95 -7.22 3.26
CA ASP A 188 26.96 -7.77 2.33
C ASP A 188 25.63 -6.99 2.33
N LEU A 189 25.56 -5.85 3.03
CA LEU A 189 24.39 -4.98 2.98
C LEU A 189 24.08 -4.50 1.56
N ASN A 190 22.82 -4.69 1.19
CA ASN A 190 22.20 -4.06 0.04
C ASN A 190 21.92 -2.57 0.33
N PHE A 191 21.18 -1.88 -0.53
CA PHE A 191 20.84 -0.47 -0.35
C PHE A 191 20.17 -0.21 1.00
N GLN A 192 20.73 0.73 1.74
CA GLN A 192 20.08 1.33 2.90
C GLN A 192 19.23 2.50 2.41
N LYS A 193 17.92 2.48 2.69
CA LYS A 193 16.97 3.45 2.13
C LYS A 193 16.14 4.10 3.23
N PHE A 194 15.80 5.36 3.01
CA PHE A 194 14.85 6.12 3.80
C PHE A 194 13.88 6.81 2.82
N CYS A 195 12.59 6.54 2.96
CA CYS A 195 11.54 7.26 2.22
C CYS A 195 10.80 8.19 3.19
N SER A 196 10.70 9.45 2.80
CA SER A 196 9.98 10.48 3.56
C SER A 196 8.50 10.50 3.19
N ASP A 197 7.64 10.92 4.12
CA ASP A 197 6.23 11.22 3.84
C ASP A 197 6.06 12.37 2.83
N SER A 198 7.07 13.22 2.68
CA SER A 198 7.17 14.23 1.61
C SER A 198 7.53 13.66 0.24
N GLY A 199 7.72 12.34 0.10
CA GLY A 199 7.92 11.67 -1.18
C GLY A 199 9.37 11.53 -1.65
N PHE A 200 10.32 12.26 -1.07
CA PHE A 200 11.73 12.04 -1.42
C PHE A 200 12.27 10.74 -0.80
N MET A 201 13.18 10.08 -1.51
CA MET A 201 13.88 8.88 -1.05
C MET A 201 15.38 9.14 -0.99
N ARG A 202 16.00 8.87 0.15
CA ARG A 202 17.45 8.86 0.33
C ARG A 202 17.95 7.42 0.35
N PHE A 203 19.03 7.12 -0.37
CA PHE A 203 19.61 5.77 -0.35
C PHE A 203 21.14 5.77 -0.41
N PHE A 204 21.75 4.76 0.22
CA PHE A 204 23.19 4.55 0.30
C PHE A 204 23.55 3.09 -0.05
N PRO A 205 24.64 2.83 -0.80
CA PRO A 205 25.52 3.78 -1.47
C PRO A 205 24.80 4.59 -2.56
N SER A 206 25.37 5.73 -2.96
CA SER A 206 24.81 6.47 -4.10
C SER A 206 25.05 5.72 -5.42
N ALA A 207 24.05 5.74 -6.29
CA ALA A 207 24.07 5.08 -7.60
C ALA A 207 23.27 5.93 -8.61
N PRO A 208 23.57 5.87 -9.91
CA PRO A 208 22.82 6.61 -10.93
C PRO A 208 21.36 6.14 -11.02
N TRP A 209 20.44 7.07 -11.28
CA TRP A 209 19.02 6.75 -11.43
C TRP A 209 18.75 6.00 -12.73
N LEU A 210 17.88 4.99 -12.66
CA LEU A 210 17.34 4.31 -13.84
C LEU A 210 16.04 5.00 -14.26
N TRP A 211 16.09 5.66 -15.42
CA TRP A 211 14.96 6.30 -16.06
C TRP A 211 14.10 5.29 -16.81
N GLU A 212 12.77 5.41 -16.76
CA GLU A 212 11.86 4.65 -17.61
C GLU A 212 12.09 5.00 -19.08
N ASP A 213 12.16 6.29 -19.37
CA ASP A 213 12.58 6.81 -20.66
C ASP A 213 13.56 7.96 -20.45
N ARG A 214 14.81 7.72 -20.88
CA ARG A 214 15.90 8.69 -20.74
C ARG A 214 15.75 9.87 -21.71
N GLN A 215 15.04 9.71 -22.82
CA GLN A 215 14.88 10.78 -23.81
C GLN A 215 13.88 11.83 -23.35
N SER A 216 12.77 11.38 -22.74
CA SER A 216 11.76 12.27 -22.17
C SER A 216 12.02 12.66 -20.72
N GLU A 217 13.11 12.17 -20.12
CA GLU A 217 13.38 12.29 -18.67
C GLU A 217 12.18 11.87 -17.82
N LEU A 218 11.46 10.84 -18.27
CA LEU A 218 10.28 10.35 -17.59
C LEU A 218 10.69 9.50 -16.40
N ASP A 219 10.27 9.96 -15.22
CA ASP A 219 10.39 9.25 -13.96
C ASP A 219 9.04 9.21 -13.26
N LEU A 220 8.44 8.03 -13.19
CA LEU A 220 7.14 7.77 -12.56
C LEU A 220 7.28 7.21 -11.14
N PHE A 221 8.51 7.14 -10.61
CA PHE A 221 8.74 6.57 -9.30
C PHE A 221 8.35 7.53 -8.18
N ASP A 222 7.63 6.97 -7.21
CA ASP A 222 7.41 7.57 -5.90
C ASP A 222 7.63 6.49 -4.84
N CYS A 223 8.53 6.75 -3.89
CA CYS A 223 8.85 5.77 -2.87
C CYS A 223 7.65 5.47 -1.95
N ARG A 224 6.69 6.38 -1.84
CA ARG A 224 5.48 6.19 -1.03
C ARG A 224 4.51 5.17 -1.60
N ASN A 225 4.63 4.89 -2.90
CA ASN A 225 3.82 3.88 -3.60
C ASN A 225 4.43 2.47 -3.48
N THR A 226 5.60 2.33 -2.88
CA THR A 226 6.28 1.03 -2.79
C THR A 226 5.67 0.17 -1.69
N GLU A 227 5.60 -1.14 -1.94
CA GLU A 227 5.02 -2.12 -1.01
C GLU A 227 5.67 -2.03 0.39
N TRP A 228 7.00 -2.02 0.46
CA TRP A 228 7.73 -1.91 1.74
C TRP A 228 7.40 -0.62 2.51
N TYR A 229 7.13 0.49 1.82
CA TYR A 229 6.73 1.73 2.48
C TYR A 229 5.29 1.63 2.99
N VAL A 230 4.36 1.15 2.16
CA VAL A 230 2.94 1.09 2.53
C VAL A 230 2.68 0.08 3.65
N GLU A 231 3.31 -1.09 3.61
CA GLU A 231 3.24 -2.10 4.68
C GLU A 231 3.81 -1.58 6.00
N ALA A 232 4.88 -0.78 5.97
CA ALA A 232 5.43 -0.17 7.18
C ALA A 232 4.62 1.03 7.68
N ALA A 233 4.00 1.78 6.76
CA ALA A 233 3.22 2.97 7.07
C ALA A 233 1.80 2.64 7.54
N THR A 234 1.29 1.44 7.28
CA THR A 234 -0.10 1.06 7.59
C THR A 234 -0.17 -0.27 8.34
N ILE A 235 -1.33 -0.56 8.91
CA ILE A 235 -1.65 -1.87 9.49
C ILE A 235 -2.51 -2.58 8.44
N PRO A 236 -2.48 -3.93 8.35
CA PRO A 236 -3.40 -4.65 7.48
C PRO A 236 -4.83 -4.14 7.62
N ARG A 237 -5.60 -4.15 6.53
CA ARG A 237 -6.92 -3.54 6.51
C ARG A 237 -7.94 -4.32 5.70
N ASN A 238 -9.19 -4.18 6.12
CA ASN A 238 -10.37 -4.58 5.38
C ASN A 238 -10.94 -3.35 4.70
N LEU A 239 -11.02 -3.35 3.38
CA LEU A 239 -11.41 -2.20 2.57
C LEU A 239 -12.64 -2.50 1.70
N ILE A 240 -13.69 -1.69 1.86
CA ILE A 240 -14.79 -1.65 0.87
C ILE A 240 -14.69 -0.35 0.07
N ILE A 241 -14.64 -0.48 -1.25
CA ILE A 241 -14.71 0.66 -2.17
C ILE A 241 -16.13 0.75 -2.70
N LEU A 242 -16.84 1.83 -2.37
CA LEU A 242 -18.12 2.19 -2.94
C LEU A 242 -17.90 3.02 -4.21
N LEU A 243 -18.28 2.47 -5.36
CA LEU A 243 -18.18 3.12 -6.66
C LEU A 243 -19.56 3.55 -7.14
N ASP A 244 -19.77 4.86 -7.25
CA ASP A 244 -20.95 5.42 -7.89
C ASP A 244 -20.90 5.14 -9.40
N THR A 245 -21.92 4.43 -9.91
CA THR A 245 -22.10 4.12 -11.32
C THR A 245 -23.41 4.70 -11.85
N SER A 246 -23.91 5.76 -11.22
CA SER A 246 -25.08 6.49 -11.70
C SER A 246 -24.79 7.28 -12.98
N GLY A 247 -25.83 7.75 -13.65
CA GLY A 247 -25.70 8.42 -14.96
C GLY A 247 -24.81 9.67 -14.95
N SER A 248 -24.60 10.32 -13.79
CA SER A 248 -23.73 11.49 -13.65
C SER A 248 -22.23 11.16 -13.73
N MET A 249 -21.87 9.89 -13.53
CA MET A 249 -20.49 9.41 -13.61
C MET A 249 -20.07 9.05 -15.05
N LEU A 250 -21.00 9.06 -16.01
CA LEU A 250 -20.71 8.67 -17.39
C LEU A 250 -19.60 9.52 -18.04
N GLY A 251 -18.73 8.87 -18.81
CA GLY A 251 -17.65 9.52 -19.57
C GLY A 251 -16.39 9.74 -18.72
N GLN A 252 -15.85 10.96 -18.74
CA GLN A 252 -14.56 11.28 -18.11
C GLN A 252 -14.51 10.98 -16.61
N ARG A 253 -15.63 11.18 -15.89
CA ARG A 253 -15.70 10.95 -14.44
C ARG A 253 -15.51 9.47 -14.10
N PHE A 254 -16.13 8.57 -14.84
CA PHE A 254 -15.95 7.13 -14.67
C PHE A 254 -14.50 6.71 -14.94
N GLU A 255 -13.85 7.25 -15.98
CA GLU A 255 -12.44 6.96 -16.25
C GLU A 255 -11.50 7.44 -15.14
N ILE A 256 -11.74 8.64 -14.59
CA ILE A 256 -10.99 9.13 -13.43
C ILE A 256 -11.26 8.26 -12.20
N ALA A 257 -12.51 7.85 -11.97
CA ALA A 257 -12.87 6.94 -10.88
C ALA A 257 -12.17 5.58 -11.03
N ARG A 258 -12.13 5.01 -12.24
CA ARG A 258 -11.41 3.76 -12.56
C ARG A 258 -9.93 3.89 -12.24
N GLN A 259 -9.27 4.96 -12.70
CA GLN A 259 -7.86 5.20 -12.38
C GLN A 259 -7.63 5.43 -10.88
N THR A 260 -8.59 6.06 -10.19
CA THR A 260 -8.55 6.24 -8.74
C THR A 260 -8.59 4.90 -8.03
N ILE A 261 -9.45 3.98 -8.46
CA ILE A 261 -9.49 2.60 -7.95
C ILE A 261 -8.17 1.89 -8.23
N GLU A 262 -7.64 1.96 -9.45
CA GLU A 262 -6.34 1.36 -9.80
C GLU A 262 -5.21 1.85 -8.88
N SER A 263 -5.18 3.15 -8.63
CA SER A 263 -4.21 3.77 -7.71
C SER A 263 -4.41 3.28 -6.27
N ILE A 264 -5.64 3.21 -5.77
CA ILE A 264 -5.94 2.65 -4.44
C ILE A 264 -5.51 1.18 -4.35
N LEU A 265 -5.87 0.34 -5.33
CA LEU A 265 -5.51 -1.08 -5.32
C LEU A 265 -4.00 -1.30 -5.40
N SER A 266 -3.26 -0.40 -6.06
CA SER A 266 -1.79 -0.46 -6.13
C SER A 266 -1.12 -0.29 -4.76
N THR A 267 -1.81 0.35 -3.81
CA THR A 267 -1.32 0.54 -2.43
C THR A 267 -1.72 -0.60 -1.49
N LEU A 268 -2.50 -1.59 -1.95
CA LEU A 268 -2.87 -2.75 -1.12
C LEU A 268 -1.79 -3.83 -1.21
N SER A 269 -1.36 -4.33 -0.05
CA SER A 269 -0.44 -5.48 0.05
C SER A 269 -1.20 -6.79 0.13
N ASP A 270 -0.49 -7.93 0.08
CA ASP A 270 -1.13 -9.25 0.17
C ASP A 270 -1.75 -9.53 1.56
N SER A 271 -1.42 -8.76 2.59
CA SER A 271 -2.06 -8.85 3.91
C SER A 271 -3.42 -8.15 3.99
N ASP A 272 -3.77 -7.33 2.99
CA ASP A 272 -5.02 -6.58 2.95
C ASP A 272 -6.16 -7.41 2.35
N PHE A 273 -7.38 -7.10 2.78
CA PHE A 273 -8.61 -7.64 2.21
C PHE A 273 -9.44 -6.50 1.63
N PHE A 274 -10.06 -6.72 0.48
CA PHE A 274 -10.85 -5.70 -0.17
C PHE A 274 -12.02 -6.27 -0.97
N ASN A 275 -12.99 -5.41 -1.27
CA ASN A 275 -13.94 -5.62 -2.35
C ASN A 275 -14.47 -4.28 -2.87
N ILE A 276 -15.14 -4.30 -4.01
CA ILE A 276 -15.74 -3.13 -4.64
C ILE A 276 -17.25 -3.35 -4.70
N ILE A 277 -18.02 -2.39 -4.22
CA ILE A 277 -19.47 -2.32 -4.36
C ILE A 277 -19.77 -1.23 -5.38
N GLN A 278 -20.32 -1.61 -6.53
CA GLN A 278 -20.89 -0.64 -7.45
C GLN A 278 -22.34 -0.37 -7.06
N PHE A 279 -22.76 0.89 -7.17
CA PHE A 279 -24.12 1.27 -6.90
C PHE A 279 -24.64 2.32 -7.88
N SER A 280 -25.86 2.08 -8.34
CA SER A 280 -26.71 3.07 -8.98
C SER A 280 -28.12 2.91 -8.42
N LYS A 281 -29.09 2.45 -9.23
CA LYS A 281 -30.42 2.02 -8.74
C LYS A 281 -30.36 0.72 -7.94
N THR A 282 -29.34 -0.09 -8.20
CA THR A 282 -29.10 -1.37 -7.53
C THR A 282 -27.68 -1.39 -6.98
N THR A 283 -27.49 -2.10 -5.87
CA THR A 283 -26.21 -2.17 -5.17
C THR A 283 -25.67 -3.60 -5.25
N THR A 284 -24.55 -3.78 -5.96
CA THR A 284 -23.96 -5.11 -6.20
C THR A 284 -22.50 -5.16 -5.78
N LEU A 285 -22.14 -6.27 -5.14
CA LEU A 285 -20.76 -6.58 -4.77
C LEU A 285 -20.07 -7.19 -5.99
N MET A 286 -18.89 -6.72 -6.36
CA MET A 286 -18.25 -7.12 -7.61
C MET A 286 -17.72 -8.54 -7.60
N GLU A 287 -17.25 -9.04 -6.46
CA GLU A 287 -16.82 -10.43 -6.29
C GLU A 287 -17.57 -11.07 -5.12
N GLN A 288 -18.05 -12.29 -5.30
CA GLN A 288 -18.65 -13.10 -4.24
C GLN A 288 -17.93 -14.45 -4.23
N CYS A 289 -17.04 -14.66 -3.25
CA CYS A 289 -16.26 -15.88 -3.13
C CYS A 289 -16.72 -16.67 -1.91
N GLY A 290 -17.72 -17.54 -2.11
CA GLY A 290 -18.32 -18.33 -1.04
C GLY A 290 -18.97 -17.45 0.03
N ASP A 291 -18.81 -17.81 1.31
CA ASP A 291 -19.45 -17.14 2.45
C ASP A 291 -18.73 -15.84 2.89
N ARG A 292 -17.66 -15.43 2.18
CA ARG A 292 -16.89 -14.21 2.53
C ARG A 292 -17.12 -13.11 1.53
N GLU A 293 -17.55 -11.96 2.03
CA GLU A 293 -17.76 -10.76 1.22
C GLU A 293 -16.45 -10.04 0.86
N LEU A 294 -15.35 -10.27 1.57
CA LEU A 294 -14.05 -9.66 1.26
C LEU A 294 -13.09 -10.68 0.64
N VAL A 295 -12.29 -10.23 -0.34
CA VAL A 295 -11.25 -11.04 -0.97
C VAL A 295 -9.86 -10.51 -0.64
N GLN A 296 -8.87 -11.41 -0.52
CA GLN A 296 -7.49 -11.01 -0.28
C GLN A 296 -6.94 -10.19 -1.46
N ALA A 297 -6.15 -9.15 -1.17
CA ALA A 297 -5.58 -8.23 -2.14
C ALA A 297 -4.37 -8.78 -2.92
N SER A 298 -4.44 -10.05 -3.34
CA SER A 298 -3.44 -10.68 -4.20
C SER A 298 -3.38 -10.01 -5.58
N LEU A 299 -2.22 -10.09 -6.24
CA LEU A 299 -2.04 -9.60 -7.62
C LEU A 299 -3.11 -10.14 -8.59
N ARG A 300 -3.53 -11.40 -8.40
CA ARG A 300 -4.58 -12.03 -9.21
C ARG A 300 -5.94 -11.38 -8.95
N ASN A 301 -6.36 -11.27 -7.70
CA ASN A 301 -7.68 -10.74 -7.34
C ASN A 301 -7.81 -9.26 -7.72
N LYS A 302 -6.75 -8.47 -7.52
CA LYS A 302 -6.66 -7.07 -7.99
C LYS A 302 -6.90 -6.97 -9.50
N LYS A 303 -6.21 -7.79 -10.31
CA LYS A 303 -6.39 -7.81 -11.77
C LYS A 303 -7.78 -8.26 -12.21
N VAL A 304 -8.35 -9.27 -11.55
CA VAL A 304 -9.70 -9.77 -11.86
C VAL A 304 -10.76 -8.68 -11.63
N LEU A 305 -10.73 -8.01 -10.47
CA LEU A 305 -11.67 -6.93 -10.16
C LEU A 305 -11.49 -5.73 -11.09
N LEU A 306 -10.25 -5.33 -11.40
CA LEU A 306 -9.98 -4.28 -12.38
C LEU A 306 -10.52 -4.61 -13.77
N SER A 307 -10.39 -5.87 -14.21
CA SER A 307 -10.95 -6.30 -15.49
C SER A 307 -12.48 -6.23 -15.54
N ARG A 308 -13.17 -6.38 -14.40
CA ARG A 308 -14.63 -6.23 -14.32
C ARG A 308 -15.07 -4.78 -14.47
N LEU A 309 -14.24 -3.82 -14.02
CA LEU A 309 -14.53 -2.38 -14.16
C LEU A 309 -14.68 -1.94 -15.62
N ASN A 310 -13.99 -2.62 -16.56
CA ASN A 310 -14.05 -2.28 -17.99
C ASN A 310 -15.43 -2.53 -18.62
N ASN A 311 -16.27 -3.36 -18.01
CA ASN A 311 -17.57 -3.76 -18.55
C ASN A 311 -18.75 -3.03 -17.87
N ILE A 312 -18.48 -2.07 -16.98
CA ILE A 312 -19.51 -1.35 -16.24
C ILE A 312 -20.00 -0.16 -17.07
N SER A 313 -21.32 -0.07 -17.27
CA SER A 313 -21.97 1.11 -17.80
C SER A 313 -22.53 1.97 -16.67
N SER A 314 -22.44 3.29 -16.82
CA SER A 314 -22.95 4.25 -15.83
C SER A 314 -24.38 4.66 -16.18
N GLU A 315 -25.37 4.23 -15.40
CA GLU A 315 -26.80 4.47 -15.65
C GLU A 315 -27.62 4.56 -14.35
N GLY A 316 -28.70 5.36 -14.38
CA GLY A 316 -29.67 5.46 -13.28
C GLY A 316 -29.34 6.52 -12.22
N LYS A 317 -30.11 6.52 -11.11
CA LYS A 317 -29.92 7.38 -9.93
C LYS A 317 -29.17 6.59 -8.85
N ALA A 318 -28.23 7.22 -8.16
CA ALA A 318 -27.50 6.62 -7.05
C ALA A 318 -28.37 6.38 -5.79
N ASP A 319 -28.37 5.15 -5.29
CA ASP A 319 -29.03 4.72 -4.04
C ASP A 319 -28.02 4.60 -2.89
N TYR A 320 -27.69 5.75 -2.30
CA TYR A 320 -26.68 5.85 -1.25
C TYR A 320 -27.02 5.09 0.03
N GLU A 321 -28.28 5.08 0.43
CA GLU A 321 -28.68 4.46 1.70
C GLU A 321 -28.43 2.95 1.67
N ASN A 322 -28.85 2.30 0.59
CA ASN A 322 -28.61 0.87 0.38
C ASN A 322 -27.12 0.57 0.16
N ALA A 323 -26.40 1.44 -0.56
CA ALA A 323 -24.97 1.29 -0.80
C ALA A 323 -24.12 1.36 0.48
N LEU A 324 -24.35 2.39 1.32
CA LEU A 324 -23.67 2.56 2.59
C LEU A 324 -23.98 1.40 3.55
N HIS A 325 -25.26 1.00 3.63
CA HIS A 325 -25.67 -0.15 4.42
C HIS A 325 -24.96 -1.43 3.99
N LYS A 326 -24.96 -1.74 2.70
CA LYS A 326 -24.28 -2.94 2.18
C LYS A 326 -22.78 -2.91 2.46
N ALA A 327 -22.14 -1.73 2.40
CA ALA A 327 -20.73 -1.60 2.77
C ALA A 327 -20.48 -1.94 4.25
N PHE A 328 -21.34 -1.47 5.16
CA PHE A 328 -21.23 -1.82 6.58
C PHE A 328 -21.50 -3.30 6.83
N VAL A 329 -22.54 -3.86 6.22
CA VAL A 329 -22.87 -5.30 6.32
C VAL A 329 -21.71 -6.17 5.84
N ALA A 330 -21.14 -5.84 4.67
CA ALA A 330 -20.00 -6.56 4.10
C ALA A 330 -18.77 -6.52 5.00
N LEU A 331 -18.44 -5.33 5.49
CA LEU A 331 -17.23 -5.09 6.27
C LEU A 331 -17.32 -5.71 7.67
N MET A 332 -18.51 -5.68 8.27
CA MET A 332 -18.77 -6.26 9.60
C MET A 332 -19.17 -7.74 9.55
N ASN A 333 -19.36 -8.32 8.35
CA ASN A 333 -19.86 -9.67 8.13
C ASN A 333 -21.18 -9.94 8.88
N LEU A 334 -22.16 -9.06 8.70
CA LEU A 334 -23.46 -9.13 9.38
C LEU A 334 -24.44 -10.05 8.64
N PRO A 335 -25.34 -10.76 9.35
CA PRO A 335 -26.37 -11.56 8.71
C PRO A 335 -27.47 -10.66 8.13
N ASP A 336 -27.49 -10.50 6.80
CA ASP A 336 -28.45 -9.61 6.11
C ASP A 336 -29.84 -10.24 5.90
N GLU A 337 -30.09 -11.42 6.47
CA GLU A 337 -31.35 -12.13 6.30
C GLU A 337 -32.53 -11.41 6.97
N GLY A 338 -33.53 -11.02 6.16
CA GLY A 338 -34.75 -10.37 6.64
C GLY A 338 -34.67 -8.86 6.72
N VAL A 339 -33.53 -8.26 6.36
CA VAL A 339 -33.40 -6.80 6.24
C VAL A 339 -34.06 -6.33 4.93
N LYS A 340 -34.90 -5.29 5.02
CA LYS A 340 -35.61 -4.72 3.86
C LYS A 340 -35.55 -3.20 3.87
N TRP A 341 -35.39 -2.62 2.69
CA TRP A 341 -35.50 -1.19 2.46
C TRP A 341 -36.89 -0.87 1.90
N MET A 342 -37.61 0.03 2.56
CA MET A 342 -38.97 0.40 2.18
C MET A 342 -39.13 1.91 2.12
N THR A 343 -39.83 2.40 1.11
CA THR A 343 -40.27 3.79 1.05
C THR A 343 -41.45 4.04 1.99
N LYS A 344 -41.68 5.30 2.36
CA LYS A 344 -42.84 5.69 3.19
C LYS A 344 -44.18 5.25 2.56
N GLU A 345 -44.26 5.24 1.24
CA GLU A 345 -45.45 4.78 0.50
C GLU A 345 -45.64 3.27 0.57
N GLU A 346 -44.56 2.49 0.47
CA GLU A 346 -44.61 1.03 0.58
C GLU A 346 -45.01 0.58 1.98
N VAL A 347 -44.48 1.23 3.03
CA VAL A 347 -44.89 0.98 4.42
C VAL A 347 -46.38 1.31 4.60
N ALA A 348 -46.87 2.40 4.02
CA ALA A 348 -48.30 2.75 4.09
C ALA A 348 -49.20 1.73 3.39
N LYS A 349 -48.73 1.17 2.26
CA LYS A 349 -49.43 0.09 1.54
C LYS A 349 -49.44 -1.21 2.34
N GLU A 350 -48.31 -1.61 2.91
CA GLU A 350 -48.21 -2.82 3.73
C GLU A 350 -49.08 -2.70 5.00
N ALA A 351 -49.07 -1.54 5.66
CA ALA A 351 -49.95 -1.26 6.80
C ALA A 351 -51.45 -1.21 6.43
N ALA A 352 -51.79 -0.94 5.16
CA ALA A 352 -53.17 -1.02 4.68
C ALA A 352 -53.58 -2.47 4.39
N ILE A 353 -52.67 -3.28 3.85
CA ILE A 353 -52.86 -4.73 3.63
C ILE A 353 -53.10 -5.44 4.97
N HIS A 354 -52.23 -5.21 5.95
CA HIS A 354 -52.37 -5.74 7.31
C HIS A 354 -53.72 -5.38 7.96
N ARG A 355 -54.17 -4.13 7.80
CA ARG A 355 -55.50 -3.69 8.25
C ARG A 355 -56.65 -4.39 7.53
N SER A 356 -56.49 -4.72 6.25
CA SER A 356 -57.51 -5.42 5.46
C SER A 356 -57.56 -6.93 5.75
N GLU A 357 -56.43 -7.55 6.07
CA GLU A 357 -56.30 -8.99 6.36
C GLU A 357 -56.46 -9.31 7.86
N GLY A 358 -56.51 -8.29 8.73
CA GLY A 358 -56.59 -8.46 10.19
C GLY A 358 -55.30 -9.04 10.80
N THR A 359 -54.17 -8.88 10.12
CA THR A 359 -52.85 -9.33 10.55
C THR A 359 -52.05 -8.14 11.08
N GLU A 360 -51.24 -8.34 12.12
CA GLU A 360 -50.33 -7.31 12.62
C GLU A 360 -48.96 -7.40 11.93
N PRO A 361 -48.21 -6.28 11.82
CA PRO A 361 -46.82 -6.30 11.41
C PRO A 361 -46.03 -7.25 12.31
N ASP A 362 -45.05 -7.95 11.73
CA ASP A 362 -44.19 -8.87 12.47
C ASP A 362 -43.49 -8.15 13.64
N PRO A 363 -43.77 -8.53 14.90
CA PRO A 363 -43.26 -7.83 16.08
C PRO A 363 -41.74 -7.91 16.24
N ASP A 364 -41.08 -8.85 15.55
CA ASP A 364 -39.62 -9.00 15.61
C ASP A 364 -38.89 -7.98 14.70
N ASN A 365 -39.61 -7.27 13.84
CA ASN A 365 -39.06 -6.29 12.92
C ASN A 365 -39.06 -4.87 13.50
N ASN A 366 -37.88 -4.28 13.55
CA ASN A 366 -37.69 -2.88 13.91
C ASN A 366 -37.72 -1.99 12.65
N TYR A 367 -38.46 -0.89 12.72
CA TYR A 367 -38.57 0.10 11.65
C TYR A 367 -37.70 1.32 12.00
N ILE A 368 -36.55 1.45 11.34
CA ILE A 368 -35.60 2.54 11.57
C ILE A 368 -35.77 3.57 10.45
N GLN A 369 -36.14 4.80 10.83
CA GLN A 369 -36.28 5.90 9.89
C GLN A 369 -34.90 6.39 9.43
N MET A 370 -34.67 6.38 8.11
CA MET A 370 -33.51 6.99 7.46
C MET A 370 -33.93 8.30 6.75
N GLU A 371 -33.05 8.87 5.95
CA GLU A 371 -33.24 10.19 5.31
C GLU A 371 -34.30 10.11 4.20
N GLU A 372 -34.19 9.14 3.29
CA GLU A 372 -35.14 8.91 2.20
C GLU A 372 -36.08 7.71 2.48
N LYS A 373 -35.57 6.62 3.08
CA LYS A 373 -36.29 5.35 3.26
C LYS A 373 -36.44 4.94 4.74
N LEU A 374 -37.14 3.84 4.97
CA LEU A 374 -37.11 3.10 6.22
C LEU A 374 -36.32 1.80 6.03
N LEU A 375 -35.46 1.52 7.01
CA LEU A 375 -34.81 0.23 7.16
C LEU A 375 -35.66 -0.64 8.09
N VAL A 376 -36.17 -1.74 7.56
CA VAL A 376 -36.85 -2.77 8.34
C VAL A 376 -35.83 -3.87 8.64
N ALA A 377 -35.50 -4.08 9.90
CA ALA A 377 -34.49 -5.05 10.30
C ALA A 377 -34.92 -5.82 11.55
N PRO A 378 -34.67 -7.15 11.60
CA PRO A 378 -35.03 -7.95 12.76
C PRO A 378 -34.11 -7.65 13.94
N GLU A 379 -34.59 -7.86 15.16
CA GLU A 379 -33.80 -7.61 16.39
C GLU A 379 -32.43 -8.33 16.39
N ARG A 380 -32.36 -9.55 15.84
CA ARG A 380 -31.11 -10.32 15.68
C ARG A 380 -30.02 -9.56 14.91
N PHE A 381 -30.42 -8.75 13.92
CA PHE A 381 -29.50 -7.95 13.12
C PHE A 381 -28.91 -6.80 13.94
N LEU A 382 -29.75 -6.10 14.71
CA LEU A 382 -29.29 -5.02 15.60
C LEU A 382 -28.35 -5.55 16.69
N GLN A 383 -28.65 -6.71 17.26
CA GLN A 383 -27.77 -7.38 18.23
C GLN A 383 -26.41 -7.74 17.61
N ALA A 384 -26.36 -8.15 16.34
CA ALA A 384 -25.10 -8.42 15.65
C ALA A 384 -24.25 -7.15 15.48
N ILE A 385 -24.86 -6.01 15.14
CA ILE A 385 -24.18 -4.71 15.10
C ILE A 385 -23.63 -4.36 16.49
N HIS A 386 -24.45 -4.47 17.53
CA HIS A 386 -24.03 -4.20 18.91
C HIS A 386 -22.90 -5.13 19.37
N LYS A 387 -22.90 -6.40 18.96
CA LYS A 387 -21.82 -7.33 19.27
C LYS A 387 -20.50 -6.91 18.61
N PHE A 388 -20.55 -6.50 17.34
CA PHE A 388 -19.37 -5.98 16.63
C PHE A 388 -18.83 -4.72 17.32
N MET A 389 -19.72 -3.81 17.73
CA MET A 389 -19.36 -2.63 18.53
C MET A 389 -18.95 -2.98 19.97
N GLY A 390 -19.39 -4.09 20.55
CA GLY A 390 -19.05 -4.48 21.91
C GLY A 390 -17.67 -5.14 22.02
N ASN A 391 -17.22 -5.81 20.96
CA ASN A 391 -15.94 -6.50 20.95
C ASN A 391 -14.78 -5.50 21.12
N GLN A 392 -13.81 -5.85 21.98
CA GLN A 392 -12.58 -5.08 22.08
C GLN A 392 -11.84 -5.13 20.75
N HIS A 393 -11.28 -3.99 20.36
CA HIS A 393 -10.53 -3.82 19.13
C HIS A 393 -9.39 -4.85 19.11
N GLN A 394 -9.53 -5.91 18.31
CA GLN A 394 -8.44 -6.85 18.10
C GLN A 394 -7.31 -6.11 17.39
N MET A 395 -6.12 -6.17 17.99
CA MET A 395 -4.89 -5.75 17.33
C MET A 395 -4.77 -6.50 16.00
N GLY A 396 -4.61 -5.77 14.88
CA GLY A 396 -4.16 -6.39 13.62
C GLY A 396 -4.92 -6.02 12.35
N CYS A 397 -6.08 -5.35 12.41
CA CYS A 397 -6.77 -4.92 11.18
C CYS A 397 -7.48 -3.56 11.32
N GLN A 398 -7.41 -2.69 10.30
CA GLN A 398 -8.22 -1.47 10.20
C GLN A 398 -9.38 -1.66 9.23
N ASP A 399 -10.58 -1.28 9.63
CA ASP A 399 -11.76 -1.33 8.75
C ASP A 399 -11.98 0.02 8.07
N VAL A 400 -12.08 0.02 6.74
CA VAL A 400 -12.11 1.21 5.91
C VAL A 400 -13.19 1.12 4.84
N ILE A 401 -13.95 2.21 4.68
CA ILE A 401 -14.85 2.42 3.56
C ILE A 401 -14.35 3.62 2.75
N ILE A 402 -14.23 3.47 1.43
CA ILE A 402 -13.88 4.56 0.51
C ILE A 402 -15.05 4.76 -0.45
N LEU A 403 -15.61 5.96 -0.50
CA LEU A 403 -16.62 6.37 -1.47
C LEU A 403 -15.96 7.09 -2.66
N ILE A 404 -16.32 6.72 -3.89
CA ILE A 404 -15.92 7.42 -5.12
C ILE A 404 -17.19 7.84 -5.87
N THR A 405 -17.40 9.14 -6.02
CA THR A 405 -18.63 9.73 -6.61
C THR A 405 -18.37 11.13 -7.16
N ASP A 406 -19.30 11.71 -7.92
CA ASP A 406 -19.33 13.13 -8.27
C ASP A 406 -20.08 14.01 -7.25
N GLY A 407 -20.82 13.42 -6.30
CA GLY A 407 -21.51 14.14 -5.23
C GLY A 407 -22.56 13.29 -4.52
N ALA A 408 -23.01 13.72 -3.34
CA ALA A 408 -24.03 13.02 -2.56
C ALA A 408 -25.21 13.94 -2.22
N PRO A 409 -26.47 13.47 -2.35
CA PRO A 409 -27.64 14.32 -2.14
C PRO A 409 -27.95 14.61 -0.66
N GLY A 410 -27.38 13.84 0.27
CA GLY A 410 -27.68 13.89 1.70
C GLY A 410 -26.48 13.54 2.56
N PHE A 411 -26.63 13.72 3.88
CA PHE A 411 -25.58 13.43 4.86
C PHE A 411 -25.61 11.99 5.36
N PHE A 412 -26.77 11.33 5.28
CA PHE A 412 -27.00 9.95 5.72
C PHE A 412 -26.56 9.69 7.17
N LYS A 413 -26.84 10.66 8.07
CA LYS A 413 -26.33 10.65 9.45
C LYS A 413 -26.79 9.42 10.23
N GLU A 414 -28.03 9.02 9.99
CA GLU A 414 -28.73 7.92 10.63
C GLU A 414 -28.00 6.59 10.38
N ILE A 415 -27.45 6.39 9.18
CA ILE A 415 -26.66 5.21 8.83
C ILE A 415 -25.36 5.17 9.63
N PHE A 416 -24.65 6.30 9.73
CA PHE A 416 -23.41 6.37 10.52
C PHE A 416 -23.66 6.29 12.02
N GLU A 417 -24.81 6.75 12.51
CA GLU A 417 -25.24 6.60 13.92
C GLU A 417 -25.54 5.13 14.24
N LEU A 418 -26.18 4.41 13.32
CA LEU A 418 -26.51 2.99 13.48
C LEU A 418 -25.27 2.09 13.43
N TYR A 419 -24.46 2.20 12.37
CA TYR A 419 -23.34 1.27 12.15
C TYR A 419 -22.01 1.73 12.73
N ASN A 420 -21.78 3.04 12.87
CA ASN A 420 -20.44 3.56 13.19
C ASN A 420 -20.48 4.66 14.25
N LYS A 421 -21.22 4.44 15.33
CA LYS A 421 -21.33 5.41 16.44
C LYS A 421 -19.98 5.73 17.08
N ASP A 422 -19.20 4.69 17.36
CA ASP A 422 -17.87 4.77 17.99
C ASP A 422 -16.76 5.29 17.06
N LYS A 423 -17.08 5.50 15.77
CA LYS A 423 -16.11 5.89 14.72
C LYS A 423 -14.93 4.92 14.62
N ARG A 424 -15.25 3.61 14.64
CA ARG A 424 -14.29 2.51 14.49
C ARG A 424 -13.88 2.35 13.04
N ILE A 425 -14.86 2.34 12.15
CA ILE A 425 -14.64 2.26 10.70
C ILE A 425 -14.26 3.65 10.21
N ARG A 426 -13.17 3.74 9.44
CA ARG A 426 -12.76 5.00 8.81
C ARG A 426 -13.49 5.16 7.49
N PHE A 427 -13.99 6.37 7.24
CA PHE A 427 -14.68 6.68 5.98
C PHE A 427 -13.89 7.72 5.20
N PHE A 428 -13.57 7.42 3.95
CA PHE A 428 -12.91 8.34 3.03
C PHE A 428 -13.80 8.58 1.82
N SER A 429 -13.60 9.71 1.16
CA SER A 429 -14.36 10.04 -0.02
C SER A 429 -13.51 10.74 -1.07
N PHE A 430 -13.56 10.24 -2.31
CA PHE A 430 -12.97 10.87 -3.48
C PHE A 430 -14.09 11.42 -4.36
N VAL A 431 -14.14 12.74 -4.46
CA VAL A 431 -15.10 13.44 -5.31
C VAL A 431 -14.46 13.65 -6.69
N VAL A 432 -15.12 13.23 -7.76
CA VAL A 432 -14.56 13.21 -9.11
C VAL A 432 -15.26 14.20 -10.04
N GLY A 433 -14.46 14.97 -10.79
CA GLY A 433 -14.91 15.88 -11.86
C GLY A 433 -14.86 17.35 -11.49
N GLU A 434 -14.93 18.23 -12.50
CA GLU A 434 -14.79 19.69 -12.34
C GLU A 434 -15.98 20.35 -11.59
N GLU A 435 -17.20 19.89 -11.87
CA GLU A 435 -18.45 20.43 -11.29
C GLU A 435 -18.94 19.61 -10.09
N ALA A 436 -18.15 19.52 -9.03
CA ALA A 436 -18.63 18.89 -7.79
C ALA A 436 -19.64 19.82 -7.11
N LYS A 437 -20.93 19.48 -7.20
CA LYS A 437 -22.05 20.32 -6.74
C LYS A 437 -22.28 20.22 -5.23
N ASP A 438 -21.94 19.08 -4.62
CA ASP A 438 -22.31 18.74 -3.24
C ASP A 438 -21.09 18.34 -2.40
N PHE A 439 -20.16 19.28 -2.20
CA PHE A 439 -18.93 19.06 -1.43
C PHE A 439 -19.17 18.91 0.08
N GLU A 440 -20.20 19.53 0.64
CA GLU A 440 -20.38 19.62 2.10
C GLU A 440 -20.75 18.26 2.71
N GLN A 441 -21.68 17.56 2.08
CA GLN A 441 -22.23 16.29 2.50
C GLN A 441 -21.14 15.21 2.48
N VAL A 442 -20.45 15.09 1.35
CA VAL A 442 -19.37 14.11 1.16
C VAL A 442 -18.21 14.39 2.10
N ARG A 443 -17.84 15.68 2.27
CA ARG A 443 -16.84 16.10 3.26
C ARG A 443 -17.25 15.72 4.68
N TRP A 444 -18.49 15.98 5.05
CA TRP A 444 -19.00 15.70 6.38
C TRP A 444 -18.97 14.19 6.68
N MET A 445 -19.38 13.34 5.74
CA MET A 445 -19.31 11.89 5.88
C MET A 445 -17.89 11.41 6.19
N ALA A 446 -16.89 11.91 5.45
CA ALA A 446 -15.49 11.53 5.69
C ALA A 446 -14.91 12.10 6.99
N CYS A 447 -15.06 13.42 7.23
CA CYS A 447 -14.50 14.08 8.39
C CYS A 447 -15.11 13.58 9.71
N SER A 448 -16.42 13.32 9.74
CA SER A 448 -17.12 12.83 10.94
C SER A 448 -16.74 11.40 11.30
N ASN A 449 -16.16 10.64 10.37
CA ASN A 449 -15.78 9.24 10.54
C ASN A 449 -14.26 9.02 10.39
N ARG A 450 -13.45 9.97 10.90
CA ARG A 450 -11.98 9.86 11.03
C ARG A 450 -11.22 9.57 9.73
N GLY A 451 -11.77 9.96 8.58
CA GLY A 451 -11.05 9.96 7.30
C GLY A 451 -10.82 11.37 6.77
N PHE A 452 -10.77 11.50 5.45
CA PHE A 452 -10.64 12.77 4.73
C PHE A 452 -11.38 12.68 3.40
N MET A 453 -11.61 13.85 2.81
CA MET A 453 -12.13 13.97 1.46
C MET A 453 -11.04 14.56 0.55
N ALA A 454 -10.89 13.98 -0.64
CA ALA A 454 -10.10 14.57 -1.72
C ALA A 454 -10.99 14.82 -2.95
N HIS A 455 -10.75 15.94 -3.59
CA HIS A 455 -11.32 16.28 -4.89
C HIS A 455 -10.31 15.94 -5.99
N ILE A 456 -10.75 15.15 -6.97
CA ILE A 456 -9.95 14.71 -8.11
C ILE A 456 -10.59 15.31 -9.36
N VAL A 457 -9.90 16.30 -9.93
CA VAL A 457 -10.36 17.00 -11.13
C VAL A 457 -9.87 16.25 -12.38
N SER A 458 -8.62 15.79 -12.34
CA SER A 458 -7.96 15.17 -13.48
C SER A 458 -7.28 13.85 -13.12
N MET A 459 -6.95 13.09 -14.16
CA MET A 459 -6.15 11.86 -14.07
C MET A 459 -4.76 12.08 -13.45
N ALA A 460 -4.19 13.29 -13.59
CA ALA A 460 -2.88 13.63 -13.04
C ALA A 460 -2.92 13.78 -11.51
N ASP A 461 -4.06 14.21 -10.95
CA ASP A 461 -4.21 14.43 -9.50
C ASP A 461 -4.32 13.11 -8.73
N VAL A 462 -4.74 12.03 -9.40
CA VAL A 462 -5.09 10.76 -8.78
C VAL A 462 -3.99 10.23 -7.87
N GLN A 463 -2.74 10.18 -8.34
CA GLN A 463 -1.64 9.61 -7.58
C GLN A 463 -1.37 10.39 -6.29
N GLU A 464 -1.33 11.73 -6.37
CA GLU A 464 -1.06 12.58 -5.20
C GLU A 464 -2.21 12.51 -4.18
N LYS A 465 -3.46 12.58 -4.65
CA LYS A 465 -4.64 12.56 -3.77
C LYS A 465 -4.83 11.22 -3.07
N VAL A 466 -4.60 10.11 -3.77
CA VAL A 466 -4.67 8.77 -3.16
C VAL A 466 -3.58 8.63 -2.08
N GLN A 467 -2.37 9.13 -2.28
CA GLN A 467 -1.33 9.06 -1.25
C GLN A 467 -1.70 9.74 0.09
N GLN A 468 -2.64 10.68 0.10
CA GLN A 468 -3.11 11.30 1.33
C GLN A 468 -3.85 10.32 2.26
N TYR A 469 -4.49 9.28 1.73
CA TYR A 469 -5.21 8.30 2.56
C TYR A 469 -4.24 7.44 3.38
N VAL A 470 -3.13 7.00 2.78
CA VAL A 470 -2.05 6.27 3.47
C VAL A 470 -1.51 7.11 4.64
N ARG A 471 -1.33 8.43 4.43
CA ARG A 471 -0.91 9.37 5.49
C ARG A 471 -1.91 9.47 6.65
N VAL A 472 -3.22 9.33 6.41
CA VAL A 472 -4.21 9.31 7.49
C VAL A 472 -4.17 8.00 8.26
N LEU A 473 -4.00 6.87 7.56
CA LEU A 473 -3.92 5.55 8.18
C LEU A 473 -2.63 5.36 9.01
N SER A 474 -1.53 5.99 8.61
CA SER A 474 -0.26 5.93 9.34
C SER A 474 -0.29 6.57 10.72
N LYS A 475 -1.26 7.46 10.99
CA LYS A 475 -1.49 8.02 12.33
C LYS A 475 -1.80 6.94 13.37
N THR A 476 -2.44 5.83 12.97
CA THR A 476 -2.68 4.70 13.88
C THR A 476 -1.37 4.04 14.30
N VAL A 477 -0.48 3.79 13.33
CA VAL A 477 0.86 3.23 13.58
C VAL A 477 1.66 4.15 14.50
N ALA A 478 1.65 5.46 14.22
CA ALA A 478 2.34 6.45 15.04
C ALA A 478 1.84 6.49 16.50
N ARG A 479 0.51 6.40 16.71
CA ARG A 479 -0.09 6.35 18.06
C ARG A 479 0.34 5.11 18.85
N GLN A 480 0.69 4.03 18.15
CA GLN A 480 1.14 2.77 18.74
C GLN A 480 2.67 2.61 18.73
N ARG A 481 3.43 3.71 18.62
CA ARG A 481 4.91 3.69 18.56
C ARG A 481 5.55 2.79 19.63
N ALA A 482 5.02 2.78 20.85
CA ALA A 482 5.55 1.99 21.96
C ALA A 482 5.41 0.47 21.80
N ALA A 483 4.55 0.00 20.89
CA ALA A 483 4.39 -1.42 20.58
C ALA A 483 5.50 -1.97 19.68
N PHE A 484 6.27 -1.11 19.01
CA PHE A 484 7.32 -1.52 18.08
C PHE A 484 8.68 -1.52 18.77
N SER A 485 9.45 -2.57 18.54
CA SER A 485 10.82 -2.75 19.04
C SER A 485 11.75 -3.23 17.93
N GLU A 486 13.04 -3.36 18.25
CA GLU A 486 14.04 -3.97 17.36
C GLU A 486 13.63 -5.38 16.88
N ASN A 487 12.90 -6.12 17.72
CA ASN A 487 12.48 -7.50 17.44
C ASN A 487 11.16 -7.59 16.65
N THR A 488 10.59 -6.46 16.22
CA THR A 488 9.36 -6.45 15.41
C THR A 488 9.60 -5.81 14.02
N PRO A 489 10.59 -6.28 13.24
CA PRO A 489 10.74 -5.83 11.85
C PRO A 489 9.61 -6.39 10.98
N LEU A 490 9.27 -5.64 9.93
CA LEU A 490 8.42 -6.12 8.84
C LEU A 490 9.29 -6.46 7.64
N TRP A 491 9.00 -7.59 7.00
CA TRP A 491 9.68 -8.05 5.79
C TRP A 491 8.66 -8.12 4.67
N SER A 492 8.91 -7.37 3.59
CA SER A 492 8.03 -7.39 2.42
C SER A 492 8.18 -8.67 1.62
N GLY A 493 7.24 -8.90 0.70
CA GLY A 493 7.41 -9.89 -0.36
C GLY A 493 8.67 -9.64 -1.21
N ALA A 494 9.08 -10.67 -1.97
CA ALA A 494 10.20 -10.55 -2.90
C ALA A 494 9.82 -9.65 -4.08
N THR A 495 10.53 -8.53 -4.24
CA THR A 495 10.28 -7.56 -5.32
C THR A 495 11.55 -7.31 -6.13
N ARG A 496 11.36 -6.87 -7.39
CA ARG A 496 12.48 -6.48 -8.25
C ARG A 496 13.02 -5.13 -7.77
N GLU A 497 14.31 -5.10 -7.41
CA GLU A 497 14.98 -3.85 -7.08
C GLU A 497 15.06 -2.95 -8.33
N ARG A 498 14.50 -1.74 -8.23
CA ARG A 498 14.41 -0.81 -9.36
C ARG A 498 15.78 -0.35 -9.86
N MET A 499 16.73 -0.19 -8.95
CA MET A 499 18.07 0.32 -9.29
C MET A 499 19.01 -0.73 -9.89
N VAL A 500 18.61 -2.01 -9.91
CA VAL A 500 19.43 -3.12 -10.44
C VAL A 500 18.89 -3.54 -11.80
N ILE A 501 19.69 -3.35 -12.83
CA ILE A 501 19.42 -3.90 -14.16
C ILE A 501 19.80 -5.38 -14.10
N PHE A 502 18.82 -6.25 -14.35
CA PHE A 502 19.02 -7.69 -14.58
C PHE A 502 18.81 -7.95 -16.06
#